data_AF-A0A022QV40-F1
#
_entry.id   AF-A0A022QV40-F1
#
_cell.length_a   1.000
_cell.length_b   1.000
_cell.length_c   1.000
_cell.angle_alpha   90.00
_cell.angle_beta   90.00
_cell.angle_gamma   90.00
#
_symmetry.space_group_name_H-M   'P 1'
#
loop_
_entity.id
_entity.type
_entity.pdbx_description
1 polymer ?
#
loop_
_entity_poly.entity_id
_entity_poly.type
_entity_poly.pdbx_seq_one_letter_code
_entity_poly.pdbx_strand_id
1 'polypeptide(L)'
;NLEYSNELTYNPSMAPRSTNRSSFENGGMMVKLVCRYSVEADGPIKDMTLIAEFAGTVGYIRNREEDDCDSMMALLSSVDQSKSLVVCADRLGNISRFVSGINNHTTKGRKKQNIKCVRYNVDKECVVLLVANRDIAKGERLYYDYNGCEYEYPTHYFL
;
A
#
# COMPACT_ATOMS: atom_id res chain seq x y z
N ASN A 1 13.75 3.18 -13.64
CA ASN A 1 14.78 2.58 -12.78
C ASN A 1 14.29 2.58 -11.35
N LEU A 2 13.86 1.41 -10.87
CA LEU A 2 13.49 1.16 -9.48
C LEU A 2 14.63 0.37 -8.84
N GLU A 3 15.11 0.81 -7.69
CA GLU A 3 16.05 0.09 -6.84
C GLU A 3 15.27 -0.72 -5.79
N TYR A 4 15.75 -1.92 -5.50
CA TYR A 4 15.14 -2.78 -4.51
C TYR A 4 15.37 -2.23 -3.09
N SER A 5 14.29 -2.09 -2.32
CA SER A 5 14.33 -1.80 -0.88
C SER A 5 13.21 -2.55 -0.19
N ASN A 6 13.52 -3.25 0.90
CA ASN A 6 12.53 -3.95 1.72
C ASN A 6 12.19 -3.20 3.02
N GLU A 7 12.56 -1.92 3.10
CA GLU A 7 12.38 -1.08 4.27
C GLU A 7 11.74 0.27 3.88
N LEU A 8 11.04 0.87 4.83
CA LEU A 8 10.68 2.29 4.76
C LEU A 8 11.95 3.14 4.83
N THR A 9 12.11 4.01 3.82
CA THR A 9 13.27 4.89 3.74
C THR A 9 12.86 6.33 3.99
N TYR A 10 13.69 7.06 4.73
CA TYR A 10 13.39 8.42 5.20
C TYR A 10 14.45 9.39 4.71
N ASN A 11 14.02 10.51 4.15
CA ASN A 11 14.90 11.61 3.79
C ASN A 11 14.47 12.86 4.59
N PRO A 12 15.38 13.56 5.31
CA PRO A 12 15.03 14.77 6.06
C PRO A 12 14.33 15.86 5.25
N SER A 13 14.58 15.94 3.93
CA SER A 13 13.89 16.90 3.05
C SER A 13 12.47 16.48 2.66
N MET A 14 12.13 15.19 2.82
CA MET A 14 10.84 14.62 2.45
C MET A 14 9.95 14.35 3.65
N ALA A 15 10.43 13.52 4.58
CA ALA A 15 9.85 13.26 5.89
C ALA A 15 10.91 12.57 6.78
N PRO A 16 11.34 13.19 7.90
CA PRO A 16 12.26 12.54 8.83
C PRO A 16 11.56 11.38 9.56
N ARG A 17 12.27 10.29 9.89
CA ARG A 17 11.71 9.12 10.59
C ARG A 17 10.91 9.47 11.86
N SER A 18 11.34 10.51 12.58
CA SER A 18 10.68 11.00 13.79
C SER A 18 9.24 11.49 13.60
N THR A 19 8.76 11.66 12.36
CA THR A 19 7.37 12.03 12.05
C THR A 19 6.45 10.83 11.90
N ASN A 20 7.00 9.63 11.64
CA ASN A 20 6.23 8.39 11.62
C ASN A 20 5.90 7.97 13.07
N ARG A 21 4.84 8.56 13.62
CA ARG A 21 4.35 8.24 14.96
C ARG A 21 2.92 7.75 14.86
N SER A 22 2.71 6.49 15.22
CA SER A 22 1.38 5.87 15.18
C SER A 22 0.35 6.54 16.08
N SER A 23 0.79 7.30 17.08
CA SER A 23 -0.07 8.13 17.93
C SER A 23 -0.79 9.26 17.18
N PHE A 24 -0.34 9.63 15.98
CA PHE A 24 -0.98 10.65 15.15
C PHE A 24 -2.06 10.08 14.22
N GLU A 25 -2.24 8.76 14.17
CA GLU A 25 -3.17 8.12 13.24
C GLU A 25 -4.63 8.48 13.56
N ASN A 26 -5.35 8.92 12.53
CA ASN A 26 -6.73 9.35 12.53
C ASN A 26 -7.39 8.84 11.24
N GLY A 27 -7.90 7.61 11.31
CA GLY A 27 -9.04 7.06 10.56
C GLY A 27 -9.08 7.07 9.02
N GLY A 28 -8.23 7.82 8.32
CA GLY A 28 -8.30 8.06 6.87
C GLY A 28 -7.13 7.46 6.07
N MET A 29 -7.23 7.40 4.74
CA MET A 29 -6.23 6.78 3.87
C MET A 29 -6.44 7.08 2.37
N MET A 30 -5.44 7.68 1.72
CA MET A 30 -5.34 7.72 0.26
C MET A 30 -4.46 6.56 -0.26
N VAL A 31 -4.87 5.86 -1.30
CA VAL A 31 -4.03 4.87 -2.01
C VAL A 31 -4.07 5.17 -3.49
N LYS A 32 -2.91 5.36 -4.12
CA LYS A 32 -2.79 5.60 -5.56
C LYS A 32 -1.98 4.48 -6.20
N LEU A 33 -2.65 3.46 -6.73
CA LEU A 33 -1.97 2.29 -7.33
C LEU A 33 -2.47 1.94 -8.74
N VAL A 34 -1.65 2.10 -9.77
CA VAL A 34 -1.83 1.47 -11.08
C VAL A 34 -0.51 0.81 -11.43
N CYS A 35 -0.52 -0.50 -11.68
CA CYS A 35 0.66 -1.16 -12.20
C CYS A 35 0.30 -2.02 -13.40
N ARG A 36 1.11 -1.94 -14.46
CA ARG A 36 1.01 -2.82 -15.64
C ARG A 36 1.50 -4.23 -15.37
N TYR A 37 2.23 -4.41 -14.27
CA TYR A 37 2.71 -5.70 -13.80
C TYR A 37 1.74 -6.28 -12.78
N SER A 38 1.76 -7.59 -12.63
CA SER A 38 0.96 -8.32 -11.64
C SER A 38 1.82 -9.30 -10.88
N VAL A 39 1.44 -9.58 -9.64
CA VAL A 39 2.07 -10.60 -8.80
C VAL A 39 1.16 -11.82 -8.74
N GLU A 40 1.73 -13.00 -8.87
CA GLU A 40 1.05 -14.29 -8.71
C GLU A 40 1.82 -15.20 -7.76
N ALA A 41 1.12 -16.13 -7.13
CA ALA A 41 1.73 -17.08 -6.21
C ALA A 41 2.44 -18.21 -6.99
N ASP A 42 3.75 -18.40 -6.80
CA ASP A 42 4.47 -19.56 -7.38
C ASP A 42 4.37 -20.84 -6.53
N GLY A 43 3.62 -20.78 -5.43
CA GLY A 43 3.34 -21.89 -4.53
C GLY A 43 2.09 -21.62 -3.69
N PRO A 44 1.60 -22.61 -2.93
CA PRO A 44 0.46 -22.40 -2.03
C PRO A 44 0.82 -21.41 -0.91
N ILE A 45 -0.05 -20.43 -0.68
CA ILE A 45 0.04 -19.47 0.43
C ILE A 45 -1.17 -19.70 1.33
N LYS A 46 -0.94 -19.86 2.63
CA LYS A 46 -2.01 -20.11 3.59
C LYS A 46 -2.72 -18.82 4.01
N ASP A 47 -3.98 -18.96 4.43
CA ASP A 47 -4.68 -17.89 5.11
C ASP A 47 -3.84 -17.32 6.26
N MET A 48 -3.98 -16.01 6.51
CA MET A 48 -3.22 -15.26 7.51
C MET A 48 -1.69 -15.22 7.30
N THR A 49 -1.19 -15.61 6.14
CA THR A 49 0.23 -15.48 5.80
C THR A 49 0.60 -14.03 5.50
N LEU A 50 1.65 -13.51 6.16
CA LEU A 50 2.26 -12.23 5.80
C LEU A 50 2.92 -12.34 4.41
N ILE A 51 2.52 -11.47 3.48
CA ILE A 51 3.02 -11.45 2.10
C ILE A 51 4.23 -10.53 1.99
N ALA A 52 4.05 -9.25 2.36
CA ALA A 52 5.08 -8.23 2.29
C ALA A 52 4.71 -7.03 3.14
N GLU A 53 5.70 -6.29 3.61
CA GLU A 53 5.53 -4.89 4.00
C GLU A 53 5.50 -4.01 2.76
N PHE A 54 4.69 -2.95 2.76
CA PHE A 54 4.71 -1.96 1.69
C PHE A 54 5.91 -1.01 1.87
N ALA A 55 6.99 -1.30 1.16
CA ALA A 55 8.25 -0.55 1.26
C ALA A 55 8.36 0.57 0.21
N GLY A 56 9.04 1.65 0.58
CA GLY A 56 9.31 2.78 -0.30
C GLY A 56 9.84 4.00 0.45
N THR A 57 9.87 5.15 -0.22
CA THR A 57 10.31 6.40 0.40
C THR A 57 9.14 7.08 1.10
N VAL A 58 9.30 7.40 2.37
CA VAL A 58 8.28 8.12 3.15
C VAL A 58 8.37 9.61 2.88
N GLY A 59 7.22 10.23 2.62
CA GLY A 59 7.06 11.67 2.45
C GLY A 59 5.76 12.17 3.05
N TYR A 60 5.63 13.49 3.18
CA TYR A 60 4.34 14.10 3.52
C TYR A 60 3.38 14.06 2.32
N ILE A 61 2.09 13.82 2.57
CA ILE A 61 1.05 13.81 1.52
C ILE A 61 1.04 15.13 0.74
N ARG A 62 1.08 16.26 1.44
CA ARG A 62 1.09 17.61 0.83
C ARG A 62 2.22 17.85 -0.17
N ASN A 63 3.33 17.12 -0.06
CA ASN A 63 4.49 17.26 -0.95
C ASN A 63 4.34 16.39 -2.22
N ARG A 64 3.26 15.61 -2.32
CA ARG A 64 3.05 14.57 -3.35
C ARG A 64 1.68 14.71 -4.04
N GLU A 65 0.97 15.81 -3.84
CA GLU A 65 -0.36 16.05 -4.43
C GLU A 65 -0.33 16.08 -5.96
N GLU A 66 0.72 16.67 -6.54
CA GLU A 66 0.94 16.76 -7.99
C GLU A 66 1.80 15.61 -8.55
N ASP A 67 2.09 14.59 -7.74
CA ASP A 67 2.98 13.50 -8.13
C ASP A 67 2.30 12.52 -9.13
N ASP A 68 3.02 12.19 -10.20
CA ASP A 68 2.59 11.24 -11.22
C ASP A 68 2.80 9.78 -10.82
N CYS A 69 3.41 9.53 -9.64
CA CYS A 69 3.60 8.22 -9.08
C CYS A 69 2.26 7.47 -8.96
N ASP A 70 2.20 6.33 -9.64
CA ASP A 70 1.09 5.39 -9.63
C ASP A 70 1.25 4.33 -8.54
N SER A 71 2.14 4.54 -7.57
CA SER A 71 2.47 3.56 -6.52
C SER A 71 2.65 4.21 -5.16
N MET A 72 1.64 4.98 -4.74
CA MET A 72 1.59 5.65 -3.46
C MET A 72 0.63 4.94 -2.50
N MET A 73 1.05 4.80 -1.24
CA MET A 73 0.30 4.13 -0.19
C MET A 73 0.31 5.01 1.06
N ALA A 74 -0.84 5.47 1.54
CA ALA A 74 -0.88 6.23 2.79
C ALA A 74 -0.33 5.39 3.96
N LEU A 75 0.58 6.00 4.71
CA LEU A 75 1.26 5.42 5.86
C LEU A 75 0.59 5.85 7.16
N LEU A 76 0.32 7.15 7.26
CA LEU A 76 -0.20 7.81 8.45
C LEU A 76 -1.22 8.87 8.03
N SER A 77 -2.45 8.79 8.52
CA SER A 77 -3.43 9.87 8.38
C SER A 77 -3.49 10.64 9.68
N SER A 78 -3.18 11.94 9.68
CA SER A 78 -3.19 12.78 10.89
C SER A 78 -4.39 13.73 10.88
N VAL A 79 -4.89 14.06 12.08
CA VAL A 79 -5.91 15.13 12.24
C VAL A 79 -5.42 16.44 11.61
N ASP A 80 -4.15 16.74 11.81
CA ASP A 80 -3.44 17.79 11.07
C ASP A 80 -2.95 17.21 9.75
N GLN A 81 -3.65 17.52 8.65
CA GLN A 81 -3.37 17.00 7.29
C GLN A 81 -1.93 17.29 6.84
N SER A 82 -1.29 18.35 7.35
CA SER A 82 0.09 18.68 7.01
C SER A 82 1.12 17.67 7.55
N LYS A 83 0.70 16.80 8.49
CA LYS A 83 1.51 15.75 9.10
C LYS A 83 1.20 14.35 8.57
N SER A 84 0.22 14.20 7.68
CA SER A 84 -0.09 12.91 7.08
C SER A 84 1.06 12.46 6.18
N LEU A 85 1.35 11.16 6.21
CA LEU A 85 2.48 10.55 5.52
C LEU A 85 2.01 9.55 4.47
N VAL A 86 2.79 9.43 3.42
CA VAL A 86 2.62 8.50 2.31
C VAL A 86 3.93 7.79 2.04
N VAL A 87 3.85 6.50 1.70
CA VAL A 87 4.94 5.72 1.13
C VAL A 87 4.85 5.85 -0.39
N CYS A 88 5.91 6.35 -1.01
CA CYS A 88 6.05 6.43 -2.45
C CYS A 88 7.07 5.39 -2.90
N ALA A 89 6.59 4.38 -3.61
CA ALA A 89 7.46 3.38 -4.20
C ALA A 89 7.86 3.80 -5.61
N ASP A 90 8.43 4.99 -5.82
CA ASP A 90 8.81 5.51 -7.15
C ASP A 90 10.23 5.07 -7.57
N ARG A 91 11.21 5.25 -6.67
CA ARG A 91 12.63 4.97 -6.85
C ARG A 91 13.12 3.79 -6.03
N LEU A 92 12.55 3.60 -4.84
CA LEU A 92 12.87 2.50 -3.92
C LEU A 92 11.59 1.74 -3.61
N GLY A 93 11.64 0.41 -3.62
CA GLY A 93 10.51 -0.42 -3.21
C GLY A 93 10.76 -1.91 -3.39
N ASN A 94 9.78 -2.72 -2.97
CA ASN A 94 9.81 -4.17 -3.09
C ASN A 94 8.65 -4.67 -3.96
N ILE A 95 8.26 -5.93 -3.77
CA ILE A 95 7.19 -6.58 -4.54
C ILE A 95 5.80 -5.96 -4.28
N SER A 96 5.58 -5.29 -3.14
CA SER A 96 4.26 -4.82 -2.71
C SER A 96 3.59 -3.86 -3.70
N ARG A 97 4.40 -3.02 -4.37
CA ARG A 97 3.91 -2.02 -5.33
C ARG A 97 3.30 -2.63 -6.59
N PHE A 98 3.61 -3.90 -6.88
CA PHE A 98 3.17 -4.60 -8.08
C PHE A 98 1.91 -5.45 -7.84
N VAL A 99 1.44 -5.58 -6.60
CA VAL A 99 0.24 -6.33 -6.28
C VAL A 99 -0.98 -5.57 -6.80
N SER A 100 -1.86 -6.26 -7.52
CA SER A 100 -2.99 -5.65 -8.22
C SER A 100 -4.15 -5.25 -7.28
N GLY A 101 -4.98 -4.33 -7.76
CA GLY A 101 -6.19 -3.90 -7.06
C GLY A 101 -7.45 -4.54 -7.64
N ILE A 102 -8.50 -4.63 -6.84
CA ILE A 102 -9.83 -5.08 -7.30
C ILE A 102 -10.64 -3.94 -7.93
N ASN A 103 -11.55 -4.28 -8.85
CA ASN A 103 -12.59 -3.35 -9.28
C ASN A 103 -13.70 -3.28 -8.22
N ASN A 104 -13.80 -2.15 -7.52
CA ASN A 104 -14.79 -1.96 -6.44
C ASN A 104 -16.22 -1.80 -6.97
N HIS A 105 -16.40 -1.54 -8.27
CA HIS A 105 -17.70 -1.24 -8.89
C HIS A 105 -18.42 -2.48 -9.43
N THR A 106 -17.75 -3.63 -9.50
CA THR A 106 -18.35 -4.89 -9.98
C THR A 106 -18.30 -5.99 -8.94
N THR A 107 -19.38 -6.78 -8.84
CA THR A 107 -19.43 -7.95 -7.94
C THR A 107 -18.37 -8.99 -8.29
N LYS A 108 -18.06 -9.16 -9.57
CA LYS A 108 -16.98 -10.06 -10.02
C LYS A 108 -15.60 -9.55 -9.60
N GLY A 109 -15.34 -8.24 -9.72
CA GLY A 109 -14.09 -7.61 -9.29
C GLY A 109 -13.85 -7.78 -7.79
N ARG A 110 -14.85 -7.49 -6.96
CA ARG A 110 -14.74 -7.65 -5.50
C ARG A 110 -14.44 -9.08 -5.06
N LYS A 111 -14.91 -10.09 -5.80
CA LYS A 111 -14.63 -11.52 -5.52
C LYS A 111 -13.18 -11.93 -5.81
N LYS A 112 -12.38 -11.11 -6.51
CA LYS A 112 -10.97 -11.43 -6.80
C LYS A 112 -10.05 -11.24 -5.60
N GLN A 113 -10.48 -10.47 -4.59
CA GLN A 113 -9.66 -10.17 -3.43
C GLN A 113 -9.20 -11.44 -2.71
N ASN A 114 -7.89 -11.56 -2.51
CA ASN A 114 -7.26 -12.65 -1.77
C ASN A 114 -6.16 -12.16 -0.80
N ILE A 115 -5.91 -10.85 -0.78
CA ILE A 115 -5.03 -10.15 0.15
C ILE A 115 -5.78 -9.00 0.80
N LYS A 116 -5.38 -8.65 2.02
CA LYS A 116 -5.78 -7.44 2.72
C LYS A 116 -4.56 -6.57 2.98
N CYS A 117 -4.70 -5.28 2.71
CA CYS A 117 -3.75 -4.25 3.13
C CYS A 117 -4.18 -3.73 4.50
N VAL A 118 -3.28 -3.76 5.47
CA VAL A 118 -3.56 -3.41 6.87
C VAL A 118 -2.42 -2.58 7.45
N ARG A 119 -2.76 -1.67 8.35
CA ARG A 119 -1.79 -0.81 9.04
C ARG A 119 -1.65 -1.24 10.48
N TYR A 120 -0.42 -1.35 10.94
CA TYR A 120 -0.11 -1.72 12.32
C TYR A 120 0.82 -0.70 12.96
N ASN A 121 0.68 -0.60 14.28
CA ASN A 121 1.65 0.05 15.13
C ASN A 121 2.71 -0.99 15.51
N VAL A 122 3.94 -0.80 15.02
CA VAL A 122 5.11 -1.60 15.40
C VAL A 122 6.13 -0.64 16.00
N ASP A 123 6.45 -0.83 17.27
CA ASP A 123 7.41 0.01 18.01
C ASP A 123 7.14 1.52 17.93
N LYS A 124 5.85 1.92 17.95
CA LYS A 124 5.36 3.31 17.87
C LYS A 124 5.43 3.94 16.47
N GLU A 125 5.81 3.17 15.46
CA GLU A 125 5.84 3.59 14.05
C GLU A 125 4.66 2.93 13.30
N CYS A 126 4.10 3.62 12.30
CA CYS A 126 3.15 2.99 11.38
C CYS A 126 3.91 2.14 10.37
N VAL A 127 3.40 0.93 10.13
CA VAL A 127 3.80 0.04 9.03
C VAL A 127 2.58 -0.41 8.26
N VAL A 128 2.74 -0.67 6.95
CA VAL A 128 1.68 -1.17 6.08
C VAL A 128 2.02 -2.59 5.66
N LEU A 129 1.14 -3.54 5.94
CA LEU A 129 1.35 -4.96 5.68
C LEU A 129 0.31 -5.50 4.71
N LEU A 130 0.74 -6.38 3.81
CA LEU A 130 -0.10 -7.19 2.94
C LEU A 130 -0.21 -8.60 3.54
N VAL A 131 -1.43 -9.06 3.81
CA VAL A 131 -1.69 -10.37 4.44
C VAL A 131 -2.72 -11.14 3.62
N ALA A 132 -2.49 -12.43 3.41
CA ALA A 132 -3.48 -13.31 2.80
C ALA A 132 -4.75 -13.37 3.66
N ASN A 133 -5.93 -13.25 3.05
CA ASN A 133 -7.22 -13.32 3.75
C ASN A 133 -8.02 -14.59 3.41
N ARG A 134 -7.37 -15.55 2.75
CA ARG A 134 -7.78 -16.92 2.48
C ARG A 134 -6.57 -17.73 2.00
N ASP A 135 -6.71 -19.04 1.90
CA ASP A 135 -5.75 -19.88 1.15
C ASP A 135 -5.69 -19.44 -0.33
N ILE A 136 -4.47 -19.37 -0.87
CA ILE A 136 -4.16 -18.98 -2.25
C ILE A 136 -3.36 -20.12 -2.90
N ALA A 137 -3.85 -20.64 -4.01
CA ALA A 137 -3.20 -21.69 -4.79
C ALA A 137 -2.07 -21.13 -5.67
N LYS A 138 -1.14 -22.01 -6.05
CA LYS A 138 -0.14 -21.70 -7.08
C LYS A 138 -0.82 -21.23 -8.37
N GLY A 139 -0.30 -20.16 -8.97
CA GLY A 139 -0.80 -19.53 -10.19
C GLY A 139 -1.93 -18.52 -9.95
N GLU A 140 -2.45 -18.39 -8.72
CA GLU A 140 -3.42 -17.33 -8.43
C GLU A 140 -2.73 -15.97 -8.38
N ARG A 141 -3.31 -15.01 -9.12
CA ARG A 141 -2.89 -13.60 -9.05
C ARG A 141 -3.35 -12.97 -7.73
N LEU A 142 -2.49 -12.10 -7.20
CA LEU A 142 -2.70 -11.42 -5.94
C LEU A 142 -3.46 -10.10 -6.12
N TYR A 143 -4.51 -9.93 -5.33
CA TYR A 143 -5.41 -8.78 -5.36
C TYR A 143 -5.78 -8.31 -3.96
N TYR A 144 -5.71 -7.00 -3.73
CA TYR A 144 -6.28 -6.37 -2.55
C TYR A 144 -7.16 -5.17 -2.91
N ASP A 145 -7.88 -4.67 -1.92
CA ASP A 145 -8.67 -3.45 -2.07
C ASP A 145 -7.80 -2.21 -1.87
N TYR A 146 -7.56 -1.45 -2.93
CA TYR A 146 -6.86 -0.17 -2.84
C TYR A 146 -7.66 0.85 -2.02
N ASN A 147 -8.99 0.74 -2.01
CA ASN A 147 -9.89 1.65 -1.30
C ASN A 147 -10.32 1.12 0.07
N GLY A 148 -9.51 0.26 0.70
CA GLY A 148 -9.89 -0.47 1.92
C GLY A 148 -10.18 0.39 3.17
N CYS A 149 -9.86 1.69 3.15
CA CYS A 149 -10.17 2.64 4.23
C CYS A 149 -10.90 3.90 3.75
N GLU A 150 -10.54 4.51 2.60
CA GLU A 150 -11.30 5.61 1.98
C GLU A 150 -11.49 5.42 0.48
N TYR A 151 -12.40 6.21 -0.11
CA TYR A 151 -12.79 6.20 -1.52
C TYR A 151 -12.01 7.24 -2.31
N GLU A 152 -10.82 6.91 -2.81
CA GLU A 152 -10.05 7.87 -3.60
C GLU A 152 -9.36 7.29 -4.84
N TYR A 153 -9.29 5.97 -4.98
CA TYR A 153 -8.74 5.38 -6.20
C TYR A 153 -9.81 4.99 -7.21
N PRO A 154 -9.78 5.55 -8.44
CA PRO A 154 -10.71 5.13 -9.48
C PRO A 154 -10.37 3.71 -9.92
N THR A 155 -11.25 2.74 -9.65
CA THR A 155 -11.06 1.33 -10.04
C THR A 155 -12.02 0.86 -11.13
N HIS A 156 -12.79 1.77 -11.73
CA HIS A 156 -13.78 1.47 -12.78
C HIS A 156 -13.19 0.76 -14.00
N TYR A 157 -11.93 1.08 -14.33
CA TYR A 157 -11.21 0.53 -15.49
C TYR A 157 -10.43 -0.76 -15.16
N PHE A 158 -10.47 -1.23 -13.91
CA PHE A 158 -9.80 -2.49 -13.53
C PHE A 158 -10.57 -3.69 -14.10
N LEU A 159 -9.82 -4.69 -14.56
CA LEU A 159 -10.32 -5.95 -15.14
C LEU A 159 -10.79 -6.93 -14.08
#